data_AF-A0A6G3BJF5-F1
#
_entry.id   AF-A0A6G3BJF5-F1
#
_cell.length_a   1.000
_cell.length_b   1.000
_cell.length_c   1.000
_cell.angle_alpha   90.00
_cell.angle_beta   90.00
_cell.angle_gamma   90.00
#
_symmetry.space_group_name_H-M   'P 1'
#
loop_
_entity.id
_entity.type
_entity.pdbx_description
1 polymer ?
#
loop_
_entity_poly.entity_id
_entity_poly.type
_entity_poly.pdbx_seq_one_letter_code
_entity_poly.pdbx_strand_id
1 'polypeptide(L)'
;MSATASRPARPETAGPGRFARPLLGAFLVAAAVDLAGLLAGLDTVHLVAKPLLMPLLAAYAAVRGGPRLLIAALLFGWGGDVFLLADNDLAFLLGMGSFAVGHVCYLTLFGRGRAASARTRASLAAGIAYAVVLAVFLVLIWSDLPAELRVPVAGYSLLLTAMAWRAGVLGPYAAAGGALFLLSDALIATGIAEWPRLPAPDFWVMLTYIAAQLLLALGVLRAGRAGRS
;
A
#
# COMPACT_ATOMS: atom_id res chain seq x y z
N MET A 1 29.30 -59.97 3.00
CA MET A 1 29.80 -58.65 3.49
C MET A 1 29.15 -57.58 2.63
N SER A 2 28.06 -56.98 3.08
CA SER A 2 27.31 -55.97 2.32
C SER A 2 27.52 -54.61 2.98
N ALA A 3 28.22 -53.71 2.30
CA ALA A 3 28.57 -52.38 2.81
C ALA A 3 27.37 -51.44 2.66
N THR A 4 26.81 -51.00 3.78
CA THR A 4 25.79 -49.94 3.84
C THR A 4 26.47 -48.60 3.60
N ALA A 5 26.39 -48.08 2.37
CA ALA A 5 26.83 -46.74 2.06
C ALA A 5 25.86 -45.72 2.70
N SER A 6 26.29 -45.11 3.81
CA SER A 6 25.62 -43.98 4.45
C SER A 6 25.65 -42.77 3.53
N ARG A 7 24.48 -42.37 3.03
CA ARG A 7 24.29 -41.20 2.17
C ARG A 7 24.56 -39.91 2.98
N PRO A 8 25.39 -38.97 2.48
CA PRO A 8 25.68 -37.75 3.22
C PRO A 8 24.43 -36.86 3.35
N ALA A 9 24.24 -36.29 4.54
CA ALA A 9 23.19 -35.32 4.81
C ALA A 9 23.37 -34.11 3.88
N ARG A 10 22.32 -33.76 3.12
CA ARG A 10 22.34 -32.54 2.32
C ARG A 10 22.44 -31.34 3.27
N PRO A 11 23.27 -30.33 2.97
CA PRO A 11 23.30 -29.11 3.77
C PRO A 11 21.91 -28.48 3.73
N GLU A 12 21.35 -28.17 4.91
CA GLU A 12 20.15 -27.35 5.02
C GLU A 12 20.47 -25.98 4.41
N THR A 13 20.14 -25.81 3.12
CA THR A 13 20.16 -24.49 2.49
C THR A 13 19.15 -23.64 3.23
N ALA A 14 19.61 -22.78 4.13
CA ALA A 14 18.73 -21.95 4.93
C ALA A 14 17.75 -21.22 4.01
N GLY A 15 16.47 -21.57 4.15
CA GLY A 15 15.45 -21.25 3.16
C GLY A 15 15.24 -19.74 2.99
N PRO A 16 14.53 -19.33 1.91
CA PRO A 16 14.25 -17.91 1.61
C PRO A 16 13.70 -17.11 2.80
N GLY A 17 13.02 -17.76 3.74
CA GLY A 17 12.48 -17.14 4.96
C GLY A 17 13.52 -16.50 5.88
N ARG A 18 14.80 -16.88 5.80
CA ARG A 18 15.88 -16.27 6.63
C ARG A 18 16.05 -14.78 6.39
N PHE A 19 15.74 -14.31 5.18
CA PHE A 19 15.89 -12.91 4.79
C PHE A 19 14.69 -12.04 5.17
N ALA A 20 13.58 -12.63 5.61
CA ALA A 20 12.37 -11.88 5.88
C ALA A 20 12.52 -10.87 7.04
N ARG A 21 13.19 -11.26 8.13
CA ARG A 21 13.42 -10.36 9.28
C ARG A 21 14.36 -9.20 8.92
N PRO A 22 15.53 -9.44 8.28
CA PRO A 22 16.38 -8.37 7.78
C PRO A 22 15.66 -7.40 6.83
N LEU A 23 14.89 -7.90 5.86
CA LEU A 23 14.18 -7.05 4.89
C LEU A 23 13.11 -6.18 5.57
N LEU A 24 12.34 -6.75 6.51
CA LEU A 24 11.39 -5.97 7.28
C LEU A 24 12.09 -4.93 8.17
N GLY A 25 13.20 -5.29 8.80
CA GLY A 25 14.03 -4.36 9.56
C GLY A 25 14.53 -3.20 8.70
N ALA A 26 15.07 -3.49 7.51
CA ALA A 26 15.52 -2.49 6.55
C ALA A 26 14.37 -1.58 6.11
N PHE A 27 13.18 -2.12 5.84
CA PHE A 27 11.99 -1.33 5.53
C PHE A 27 11.63 -0.36 6.67
N LEU A 28 11.62 -0.85 7.92
CA LEU A 28 11.30 -0.01 9.08
C LEU A 28 12.36 1.07 9.33
N VAL A 29 13.63 0.77 9.10
CA VAL A 29 14.72 1.76 9.17
C VAL A 29 14.55 2.81 8.07
N ALA A 30 14.31 2.40 6.82
CA ALA A 30 14.06 3.34 5.72
C ALA A 30 12.85 4.23 6.00
N ALA A 31 11.76 3.68 6.55
CA ALA A 31 10.58 4.43 6.97
C ALA A 31 10.90 5.45 8.08
N ALA A 32 11.65 5.04 9.11
CA ALA A 32 12.03 5.94 10.18
C ALA A 32 12.95 7.08 9.69
N VAL A 33 13.89 6.77 8.80
CA VAL A 33 14.80 7.75 8.18
C VAL A 33 14.02 8.74 7.31
N ASP A 34 13.10 8.25 6.47
CA ASP A 34 12.25 9.08 5.62
C ASP A 34 11.40 10.06 6.46
N LEU A 35 10.66 9.53 7.44
CA LEU A 35 9.80 10.34 8.31
C LEU A 35 10.57 11.33 9.17
N ALA A 36 11.73 10.94 9.70
CA ALA A 36 12.60 11.84 10.45
C ALA A 36 13.18 12.93 9.55
N GLY A 37 13.55 12.59 8.30
CA GLY A 37 13.99 13.54 7.29
C GLY A 37 12.94 14.61 7.00
N LEU A 38 11.67 14.19 6.83
CA LEU A 38 10.54 15.10 6.60
C LEU A 38 10.29 16.02 7.80
N LEU A 39 10.37 15.52 9.03
CA LEU A 39 10.23 16.35 10.23
C LEU A 39 11.40 17.33 10.42
N ALA A 40 12.60 16.95 9.98
CA ALA A 40 13.80 17.77 10.07
C ALA A 40 13.98 18.73 8.88
N GLY A 41 13.11 18.68 7.86
CA GLY A 41 13.25 19.48 6.64
C GLY A 41 14.46 19.08 5.77
N LEU A 42 14.85 17.81 5.81
CA LEU A 42 15.99 17.27 5.07
C LEU A 42 15.52 16.59 3.76
N ASP A 43 15.25 17.40 2.73
CA ASP A 43 14.68 16.92 1.46
C ASP A 43 15.52 15.84 0.79
N THR A 44 16.86 15.92 0.88
CA THR A 44 17.76 14.90 0.34
C THR A 44 17.57 13.53 1.00
N VAL A 45 17.23 13.51 2.30
CA VAL A 45 16.94 12.26 3.02
C VAL A 45 15.65 11.65 2.48
N HIS A 46 14.60 12.45 2.32
CA HIS A 46 13.34 11.99 1.72
C HIS A 46 13.53 11.44 0.30
N LEU A 47 14.28 12.17 -0.54
CA LEU A 47 14.57 11.81 -1.93
C LEU A 47 15.25 10.44 -2.06
N VAL A 48 16.09 10.06 -1.09
CA VAL A 48 16.82 8.78 -1.09
C VAL A 48 16.04 7.69 -0.36
N ALA A 49 15.42 8.00 0.78
CA ALA A 49 14.75 7.00 1.61
C ALA A 49 13.43 6.53 1.00
N LYS A 50 12.63 7.44 0.43
CA LYS A 50 11.31 7.14 -0.15
C LYS A 50 11.36 6.04 -1.22
N PRO A 51 12.25 6.10 -2.25
CA PRO A 51 12.34 5.05 -3.27
C PRO A 51 12.73 3.66 -2.74
N LEU A 52 13.27 3.54 -1.53
CA LEU A 52 13.67 2.25 -0.95
C LEU A 52 12.49 1.52 -0.30
N LEU A 53 11.44 2.23 0.12
CA LEU A 53 10.36 1.69 0.95
C LEU A 53 9.64 0.52 0.26
N MET A 54 9.01 0.79 -0.89
CA MET A 54 8.17 -0.20 -1.56
C MET A 54 8.96 -1.39 -2.13
N PRO A 55 10.17 -1.23 -2.70
CA PRO A 55 11.00 -2.38 -3.10
C PRO A 55 11.40 -3.28 -1.92
N LEU A 56 11.75 -2.71 -0.76
CA LEU A 56 12.07 -3.49 0.45
C LEU A 56 10.84 -4.29 0.93
N LEU A 57 9.66 -3.65 0.93
CA LEU A 57 8.42 -4.32 1.31
C LEU A 57 8.01 -5.40 0.29
N ALA A 58 8.22 -5.17 -1.00
CA ALA A 58 7.99 -6.14 -2.07
C ALA A 58 8.92 -7.35 -1.95
N ALA A 59 10.20 -7.12 -1.69
CA ALA A 59 11.18 -8.17 -1.43
C ALA A 59 10.80 -8.99 -0.18
N TYR A 60 10.41 -8.32 0.91
CA TYR A 60 9.90 -8.98 2.11
C TYR A 60 8.67 -9.86 1.80
N ALA A 61 7.70 -9.34 1.04
CA ALA A 61 6.53 -10.10 0.64
C ALA A 61 6.89 -11.33 -0.20
N ALA A 62 7.83 -11.17 -1.14
CA ALA A 62 8.31 -12.26 -2.00
C ALA A 62 8.97 -13.38 -1.19
N VAL A 63 9.92 -13.07 -0.29
CA VAL A 63 10.58 -14.10 0.54
C VAL A 63 9.65 -14.78 1.54
N ARG A 64 8.52 -14.15 1.86
CA ARG A 64 7.43 -14.72 2.69
C ARG A 64 6.43 -15.55 1.90
N GLY A 65 6.65 -15.74 0.59
CA GLY A 65 5.77 -16.50 -0.29
C GLY A 65 4.46 -15.78 -0.59
N GLY A 66 4.50 -14.44 -0.69
CA GLY A 66 3.38 -13.61 -1.08
C GLY A 66 2.94 -13.83 -2.52
N PRO A 67 1.66 -13.56 -2.86
CA PRO A 67 1.16 -13.70 -4.22
C PRO A 67 1.80 -12.68 -5.17
N ARG A 68 1.96 -13.04 -6.45
CA ARG A 68 2.55 -12.15 -7.47
C ARG A 68 1.81 -10.82 -7.60
N LEU A 69 0.49 -10.81 -7.42
CA LEU A 69 -0.32 -9.59 -7.43
C LEU A 69 0.03 -8.63 -6.29
N LEU A 70 0.41 -9.12 -5.11
CA LEU A 70 0.89 -8.25 -4.01
C LEU A 70 2.22 -7.61 -4.38
N ILE A 71 3.14 -8.39 -4.97
CA ILE A 71 4.44 -7.89 -5.39
C ILE A 71 4.27 -6.83 -6.48
N ALA A 72 3.42 -7.11 -7.49
CA ALA A 72 3.08 -6.14 -8.52
C ALA A 72 2.48 -4.86 -7.94
N ALA A 73 1.52 -4.97 -7.01
CA ALA A 73 0.91 -3.82 -6.36
C ALA A 73 1.95 -2.91 -5.67
N LEU A 74 2.90 -3.51 -4.94
CA LEU A 74 3.97 -2.78 -4.27
C LEU A 74 4.95 -2.14 -5.27
N LEU A 75 5.29 -2.82 -6.37
CA LEU A 75 6.17 -2.25 -7.41
C LEU A 75 5.51 -1.13 -8.20
N PHE A 76 4.20 -1.19 -8.42
CA PHE A 76 3.43 -0.07 -8.97
C PHE A 76 3.29 1.08 -7.97
N GLY A 77 3.16 0.79 -6.67
CA GLY A 77 3.29 1.79 -5.62
C GLY A 77 4.65 2.48 -5.63
N TRP A 78 5.74 1.71 -5.79
CA TRP A 78 7.09 2.25 -5.96
C TRP A 78 7.20 3.17 -7.18
N GLY A 79 6.66 2.77 -8.34
CA GLY A 79 6.64 3.64 -9.52
C GLY A 79 5.90 4.95 -9.24
N GLY A 80 4.79 4.88 -8.51
CA GLY A 80 4.05 6.05 -8.03
C GLY A 80 4.90 6.98 -7.17
N ASP A 81 5.58 6.41 -6.17
CA ASP A 81 6.50 7.15 -5.28
C ASP A 81 7.61 7.86 -6.04
N VAL A 82 8.19 7.20 -7.06
CA VAL A 82 9.27 7.77 -7.88
C VAL A 82 8.77 8.90 -8.77
N PHE A 83 7.61 8.75 -9.41
CA PHE A 83 7.04 9.81 -10.23
C PHE A 83 6.62 11.03 -9.39
N LEU A 84 6.08 10.82 -8.18
CA LEU A 84 5.70 11.91 -7.27
C LEU A 84 6.89 12.69 -6.70
N LEU A 85 8.13 12.25 -6.88
CA LEU A 85 9.32 13.04 -6.51
C LEU A 85 9.60 14.16 -7.51
N ALA A 86 9.06 14.08 -8.73
CA ALA A 86 9.22 15.12 -9.73
C ALA A 86 8.10 16.15 -9.60
N ASP A 87 8.48 17.42 -9.50
CA ASP A 87 7.56 18.55 -9.31
C ASP A 87 6.99 19.01 -10.66
N ASN A 88 6.12 18.21 -11.28
CA ASN A 88 5.35 18.59 -12.46
C ASN A 88 4.07 17.75 -12.63
N ASP A 89 3.07 18.33 -13.29
CA ASP A 89 1.74 17.75 -13.46
C ASP A 89 1.75 16.40 -14.21
N LEU A 90 2.61 16.25 -15.22
CA LEU A 90 2.71 15.00 -15.97
C LEU A 90 3.23 13.88 -15.07
N ALA A 91 4.26 14.15 -14.27
CA ALA A 91 4.78 13.19 -13.31
C ALA A 91 3.75 12.86 -12.24
N PHE A 92 2.97 13.84 -11.77
CA PHE A 92 1.84 13.59 -10.86
C PHE A 92 0.81 12.64 -11.48
N LEU A 93 0.38 12.88 -12.73
CA LEU A 93 -0.56 12.02 -13.46
C LEU A 93 -0.01 10.60 -13.69
N LEU A 94 1.27 10.48 -14.05
CA LEU A 94 1.95 9.19 -14.21
C LEU A 94 2.06 8.44 -12.86
N GLY A 95 2.35 9.17 -11.79
CA GLY A 95 2.39 8.64 -10.43
C GLY A 95 1.04 8.10 -9.99
N MET A 96 -0.02 8.90 -10.16
CA MET A 96 -1.41 8.49 -9.91
C MET A 96 -1.79 7.27 -10.75
N GLY A 97 -1.43 7.26 -12.04
CA GLY A 97 -1.65 6.11 -12.93
C GLY A 97 -0.93 4.85 -12.44
N SER A 98 0.31 4.97 -11.99
CA SER A 98 1.07 3.86 -11.40
C SER A 98 0.37 3.33 -10.15
N PHE A 99 -0.02 4.19 -9.21
CA PHE A 99 -0.79 3.79 -8.04
C PHE A 99 -2.11 3.12 -8.41
N ALA A 100 -2.83 3.63 -9.42
CA ALA A 100 -4.08 3.05 -9.90
C ALA A 100 -3.89 1.59 -10.35
N VAL A 101 -2.83 1.30 -11.12
CA VAL A 101 -2.52 -0.09 -11.50
C VAL A 101 -2.20 -0.95 -10.28
N GLY A 102 -1.52 -0.39 -9.28
CA GLY A 102 -1.29 -1.05 -7.99
C GLY A 102 -2.59 -1.38 -7.25
N HIS A 103 -3.53 -0.43 -7.22
CA HIS A 103 -4.85 -0.63 -6.61
C HIS A 103 -5.69 -1.67 -7.35
N VAL A 104 -5.60 -1.73 -8.68
CA VAL A 104 -6.23 -2.81 -9.46
C VAL A 104 -5.64 -4.18 -9.08
N CYS A 105 -4.33 -4.28 -8.87
CA CYS A 105 -3.69 -5.50 -8.41
C CYS A 105 -4.20 -5.92 -7.02
N TYR A 106 -4.29 -4.99 -6.08
CA TYR A 106 -4.87 -5.22 -4.76
C TYR A 106 -6.34 -5.63 -4.83
N LEU A 107 -7.16 -4.88 -5.56
CA LEU A 107 -8.59 -5.13 -5.70
C LEU A 107 -8.86 -6.50 -6.33
N THR A 108 -8.09 -6.88 -7.36
CA THR A 108 -8.15 -8.21 -7.97
C THR A 108 -7.80 -9.30 -6.97
N LEU A 109 -6.77 -9.08 -6.15
CA LEU A 109 -6.36 -10.01 -5.10
C LEU A 109 -7.45 -10.18 -4.03
N PHE A 110 -8.09 -9.09 -3.62
CA PHE A 110 -9.16 -9.10 -2.62
C PHE A 110 -10.49 -9.65 -3.17
N GLY A 111 -10.74 -9.52 -4.47
CA GLY A 111 -11.88 -10.11 -5.17
C GLY A 111 -11.91 -11.64 -5.10
N ARG A 112 -10.72 -12.28 -5.01
CA ARG A 112 -10.57 -13.74 -4.90
C ARG A 112 -10.84 -14.28 -3.49
N GLY A 113 -10.88 -13.41 -2.47
CA GLY A 113 -11.20 -13.79 -1.09
C GLY A 113 -12.70 -14.02 -0.92
N ARG A 114 -13.12 -15.27 -0.64
CA ARG A 114 -14.54 -15.60 -0.39
C ARG A 114 -15.02 -14.95 0.91
N ALA A 115 -16.03 -14.09 0.83
CA ALA A 115 -16.77 -13.61 1.99
C ALA A 115 -17.73 -14.72 2.45
N ALA A 116 -17.59 -15.17 3.70
CA ALA A 116 -18.58 -16.06 4.32
C ALA A 116 -19.92 -15.30 4.46
N SER A 117 -21.05 -15.97 4.28
CA SER A 117 -22.39 -15.38 4.11
C SER A 117 -22.81 -14.35 5.18
N ALA A 118 -22.40 -14.50 6.45
CA ALA A 118 -22.67 -13.52 7.51
C ALA A 118 -21.88 -12.20 7.35
N ARG A 119 -20.78 -12.22 6.62
CA ARG A 119 -19.90 -11.08 6.31
C ARG A 119 -20.49 -10.18 5.23
N THR A 120 -21.52 -10.62 4.51
CA THR A 120 -22.08 -9.89 3.36
C THR A 120 -22.86 -8.64 3.77
N ARG A 121 -23.65 -8.68 4.87
CA ARG A 121 -24.38 -7.48 5.35
C ARG A 121 -23.46 -6.44 5.96
N ALA A 122 -22.52 -6.87 6.80
CA ALA A 122 -21.48 -5.99 7.36
C ALA A 122 -20.60 -5.39 6.24
N SER A 123 -20.29 -6.19 5.21
CA SER A 123 -19.60 -5.71 4.02
C SER A 123 -20.44 -4.69 3.24
N LEU A 124 -21.75 -4.88 3.10
CA LEU A 124 -22.61 -3.90 2.42
C LEU A 124 -22.68 -2.58 3.18
N ALA A 125 -22.89 -2.62 4.50
CA ALA A 125 -22.90 -1.42 5.34
C ALA A 125 -21.57 -0.65 5.27
N ALA A 126 -20.44 -1.35 5.33
CA ALA A 126 -19.13 -0.74 5.14
C ALA A 126 -18.98 -0.13 3.74
N GLY A 127 -19.49 -0.78 2.69
CA GLY A 127 -19.44 -0.28 1.32
C GLY A 127 -20.24 1.02 1.16
N ILE A 128 -21.44 1.09 1.77
CA ILE A 128 -22.24 2.30 1.81
C ILE A 128 -21.50 3.41 2.56
N ALA A 129 -20.89 3.11 3.71
CA ALA A 129 -20.14 4.10 4.48
C ALA A 129 -18.97 4.69 3.66
N TYR A 130 -18.19 3.83 2.97
CA TYR A 130 -17.12 4.28 2.08
C TYR A 130 -17.66 5.13 0.90
N ALA A 131 -18.78 4.74 0.30
CA ALA A 131 -19.40 5.51 -0.78
C ALA A 131 -19.88 6.90 -0.30
N VAL A 132 -20.46 6.98 0.89
CA VAL A 132 -20.86 8.25 1.50
C VAL A 132 -19.65 9.12 1.79
N VAL A 133 -18.59 8.56 2.40
CA VAL A 133 -17.33 9.28 2.65
C VAL A 133 -16.75 9.83 1.36
N LEU A 134 -16.66 9.01 0.31
CA LEU A 134 -16.15 9.44 -1.00
C LEU A 134 -17.03 10.55 -1.61
N ALA A 135 -18.36 10.39 -1.59
CA ALA A 135 -19.27 11.37 -2.17
C ALA A 135 -19.18 12.72 -1.44
N VAL A 136 -19.20 12.71 -0.10
CA VAL A 136 -19.04 13.91 0.72
C VAL A 136 -17.68 14.54 0.45
N PHE A 137 -16.60 13.77 0.47
CA PHE A 137 -15.26 14.28 0.22
C PHE A 137 -15.14 14.95 -1.16
N LEU A 138 -15.59 14.27 -2.22
CA LEU A 138 -15.56 14.83 -3.58
C LEU A 138 -16.40 16.10 -3.69
N VAL A 139 -17.61 16.14 -3.11
CA VAL A 139 -18.45 17.35 -3.10
C VAL A 139 -17.74 18.51 -2.43
N LEU A 140 -17.05 18.26 -1.31
CA LEU A 140 -16.38 19.32 -0.57
C LEU A 140 -15.17 19.90 -1.31
N ILE A 141 -14.37 19.08 -1.98
CA ILE A 141 -13.14 19.56 -2.65
C ILE A 141 -13.36 19.96 -4.11
N TRP A 142 -14.54 19.69 -4.69
CA TRP A 142 -14.76 19.76 -6.15
C TRP A 142 -14.46 21.13 -6.76
N SER A 143 -14.93 22.20 -6.12
CA SER A 143 -14.77 23.58 -6.62
C SER A 143 -13.30 24.01 -6.61
N ASP A 144 -12.54 23.49 -5.65
CA ASP A 144 -11.20 23.93 -5.32
C ASP A 144 -10.13 23.14 -6.08
N LEU A 145 -10.50 21.99 -6.67
CA LEU A 145 -9.62 21.25 -7.57
C LEU A 145 -9.48 21.94 -8.94
N PRO A 146 -8.26 21.97 -9.51
CA PRO A 146 -8.03 22.36 -10.91
C PRO A 146 -8.93 21.55 -11.85
N ALA A 147 -9.51 22.22 -12.86
CA ALA A 147 -10.56 21.66 -13.70
C ALA A 147 -10.14 20.36 -14.40
N GLU A 148 -8.90 20.33 -14.87
CA GLU A 148 -8.24 19.19 -15.52
C GLU A 148 -7.99 18.00 -14.59
N LEU A 149 -7.88 18.23 -13.26
CA LEU A 149 -7.63 17.18 -12.28
C LEU A 149 -8.90 16.59 -11.67
N ARG A 150 -10.06 17.25 -11.79
CA ARG A 150 -11.33 16.79 -11.19
C ARG A 150 -11.70 15.36 -11.62
N VAL A 151 -11.65 15.09 -12.93
CA VAL A 151 -12.01 13.76 -13.46
C VAL A 151 -10.97 12.69 -13.09
N PRO A 152 -9.65 12.91 -13.28
CA PRO A 152 -8.62 11.99 -12.80
C PRO A 152 -8.74 11.68 -11.30
N VAL A 153 -8.85 12.71 -10.45
CA VAL A 153 -8.96 12.55 -9.00
C VAL A 153 -10.22 11.79 -8.62
N ALA A 154 -11.38 12.07 -9.22
CA ALA A 154 -12.61 11.35 -8.92
C ALA A 154 -12.54 9.88 -9.33
N GLY A 155 -12.04 9.58 -10.53
CA GLY A 155 -11.89 8.20 -11.01
C GLY A 155 -10.91 7.40 -10.17
N TYR A 156 -9.77 8.00 -9.83
CA TYR A 156 -8.78 7.39 -8.94
C TYR A 156 -9.33 7.17 -7.52
N SER A 157 -10.01 8.18 -6.95
CA SER A 157 -10.60 8.09 -5.61
C SER A 157 -11.66 7.00 -5.52
N LEU A 158 -12.46 6.80 -6.58
CA LEU A 158 -13.41 5.69 -6.66
C LEU A 158 -12.71 4.33 -6.61
N LEU A 159 -11.66 4.15 -7.40
CA LEU A 159 -10.86 2.92 -7.40
C LEU A 159 -10.22 2.64 -6.04
N LEU A 160 -9.59 3.66 -5.44
CA LEU A 160 -8.97 3.57 -4.12
C LEU A 160 -10.01 3.23 -3.04
N THR A 161 -11.16 3.88 -3.07
CA THR A 161 -12.26 3.61 -2.12
C THR A 161 -12.78 2.18 -2.26
N ALA A 162 -12.93 1.68 -3.49
CA ALA A 162 -13.32 0.29 -3.74
C ALA A 162 -12.26 -0.70 -3.22
N MET A 163 -10.97 -0.41 -3.42
CA MET A 163 -9.87 -1.19 -2.87
C MET A 163 -9.89 -1.20 -1.33
N ALA A 164 -10.02 -0.04 -0.70
CA ALA A 164 -10.05 0.12 0.75
C ALA A 164 -11.21 -0.64 1.40
N TRP A 165 -12.41 -0.53 0.81
CA TRP A 165 -13.57 -1.31 1.21
C TRP A 165 -13.32 -2.82 1.10
N ARG A 166 -12.79 -3.27 -0.04
CA ARG A 166 -12.53 -4.69 -0.30
C ARG A 166 -11.40 -5.27 0.53
N ALA A 167 -10.43 -4.47 0.99
CA ALA A 167 -9.32 -4.93 1.82
C ALA A 167 -9.82 -5.62 3.10
N GLY A 168 -10.96 -5.19 3.65
CA GLY A 168 -11.54 -5.77 4.86
C GLY A 168 -11.91 -7.26 4.76
N VAL A 169 -12.05 -7.82 3.56
CA VAL A 169 -12.32 -9.27 3.40
C VAL A 169 -11.17 -10.15 3.90
N LEU A 170 -9.95 -9.60 3.98
CA LEU A 170 -8.76 -10.30 4.48
C LEU A 170 -8.55 -10.13 5.99
N GLY A 171 -9.41 -9.37 6.68
CA GLY A 171 -9.38 -9.15 8.12
C GLY A 171 -8.95 -7.73 8.52
N PRO A 172 -8.87 -7.47 9.84
CA PRO A 172 -8.75 -6.11 10.39
C PRO A 172 -7.46 -5.39 9.98
N TYR A 173 -6.35 -6.10 9.80
CA TYR A 173 -5.10 -5.50 9.34
C TYR A 173 -5.25 -4.90 7.94
N ALA A 174 -5.81 -5.65 6.99
CA ALA A 174 -6.03 -5.15 5.64
C ALA A 174 -7.10 -4.06 5.61
N ALA A 175 -8.16 -4.16 6.43
CA ALA A 175 -9.15 -3.10 6.57
C ALA A 175 -8.51 -1.76 7.02
N ALA A 176 -7.69 -1.80 8.08
CA ALA A 176 -6.98 -0.63 8.56
C ALA A 176 -5.98 -0.09 7.52
N GLY A 177 -5.28 -0.99 6.80
CA GLY A 177 -4.37 -0.60 5.73
C GLY A 177 -5.10 0.12 4.59
N GLY A 178 -6.26 -0.38 4.15
CA GLY A 178 -7.08 0.27 3.15
C GLY A 178 -7.58 1.65 3.58
N ALA A 179 -8.06 1.77 4.82
CA ALA A 179 -8.52 3.05 5.37
C ALA A 179 -7.39 4.09 5.48
N LEU A 180 -6.19 3.67 5.90
CA LEU A 180 -5.02 4.55 5.96
C LEU A 180 -4.54 4.98 4.58
N PHE A 181 -4.66 4.12 3.57
CA PHE A 181 -4.35 4.51 2.19
C PHE A 181 -5.32 5.58 1.70
N LEU A 182 -6.62 5.39 1.94
CA LEU A 182 -7.63 6.40 1.60
C LEU A 182 -7.36 7.73 2.32
N LEU A 183 -6.94 7.69 3.59
CA LEU A 183 -6.55 8.89 4.35
C LEU A 183 -5.31 9.58 3.76
N SER A 184 -4.26 8.82 3.43
CA SER A 184 -3.04 9.34 2.79
C SER A 184 -3.37 10.14 1.53
N ASP A 185 -4.17 9.56 0.65
CA ASP A 185 -4.49 10.20 -0.64
C ASP A 185 -5.49 11.34 -0.49
N ALA A 186 -6.37 11.28 0.52
CA ALA A 186 -7.20 12.42 0.88
C ALA A 186 -6.34 13.62 1.31
N LEU A 187 -5.25 13.40 2.08
CA LEU A 187 -4.33 14.47 2.46
C LEU A 187 -3.62 15.09 1.24
N ILE A 188 -3.24 14.26 0.26
CA ILE A 188 -2.69 14.75 -1.03
C ILE A 188 -3.75 15.59 -1.76
N ALA A 189 -4.96 15.07 -1.91
CA ALA A 189 -6.04 15.76 -2.62
C ALA A 189 -6.44 17.09 -1.96
N THR A 190 -6.45 17.16 -0.62
CA THR A 190 -6.68 18.44 0.08
C THR A 190 -5.54 19.42 -0.12
N GLY A 191 -4.31 18.94 -0.31
CA GLY A 191 -3.17 19.78 -0.70
C GLY A 191 -3.32 20.38 -2.10
N ILE A 192 -3.83 19.60 -3.06
CA ILE A 192 -4.13 20.05 -4.43
C ILE A 192 -5.29 21.06 -4.43
N ALA A 193 -6.29 20.84 -3.57
CA ALA A 193 -7.40 21.77 -3.36
C ALA A 193 -7.03 23.02 -2.53
N GLU A 194 -5.74 23.22 -2.21
CA GLU A 194 -5.23 24.36 -1.45
C GLU A 194 -5.89 24.57 -0.06
N TRP A 195 -6.46 23.50 0.52
CA TRP A 195 -7.03 23.55 1.86
C TRP A 195 -5.93 23.75 2.93
N PRO A 196 -6.28 24.28 4.11
CA PRO A 196 -5.33 24.40 5.22
C PRO A 196 -4.65 23.07 5.56
N ARG A 197 -3.32 23.07 5.54
CA ARG A 197 -2.49 21.87 5.76
C ARG A 197 -2.00 21.78 7.20
N LEU A 198 -1.81 20.57 7.68
CA LEU A 198 -1.11 20.29 8.93
C LEU A 198 0.36 20.73 8.81
N PRO A 199 1.03 21.04 9.93
CA PRO A 199 2.48 21.17 9.96
C PRO A 199 3.14 19.89 9.43
N ALA A 200 4.16 20.03 8.58
CA ALA A 200 4.82 18.94 7.86
C ALA A 200 3.80 18.04 7.12
N PRO A 201 3.11 18.53 6.08
CA PRO A 201 2.06 17.77 5.40
C PRO A 201 2.57 16.44 4.83
N ASP A 202 3.75 16.44 4.24
CA ASP A 202 4.37 15.26 3.64
C ASP A 202 4.66 14.16 4.67
N PHE A 203 4.95 14.53 5.92
CA PHE A 203 5.12 13.57 7.00
C PHE A 203 3.84 12.78 7.25
N TRP A 204 2.67 13.44 7.29
CA TRP A 204 1.39 12.77 7.55
C TRP A 204 0.96 11.90 6.38
N VAL A 205 1.18 12.36 5.15
CA VAL A 205 1.00 11.57 3.93
C VAL A 205 1.86 10.31 4.00
N MET A 206 3.18 10.46 4.20
CA MET A 206 4.09 9.32 4.23
C MET A 206 3.84 8.37 5.40
N LEU A 207 3.51 8.89 6.60
CA LEU A 207 3.22 8.06 7.77
C LEU A 207 2.01 7.16 7.52
N THR A 208 0.93 7.74 7.02
CA THR A 208 -0.30 6.99 6.74
C THR A 208 -0.11 6.04 5.56
N TYR A 209 0.61 6.45 4.51
CA TYR A 209 0.96 5.63 3.36
C TYR A 209 1.83 4.41 3.71
N ILE A 210 2.93 4.62 4.45
CA ILE A 210 3.84 3.55 4.89
C ILE A 210 3.09 2.54 5.74
N ALA A 211 2.28 3.03 6.70
CA ALA A 211 1.44 2.18 7.53
C ALA A 211 0.41 1.41 6.70
N ALA A 212 -0.23 2.05 5.73
CA ALA A 212 -1.18 1.43 4.82
C ALA A 212 -0.57 0.26 4.06
N GLN A 213 0.55 0.49 3.37
CA GLN A 213 1.25 -0.51 2.57
C GLN A 213 1.72 -1.70 3.41
N LEU A 214 2.31 -1.43 4.58
CA LEU A 214 2.73 -2.48 5.51
C LEU A 214 1.54 -3.33 5.97
N LEU A 215 0.44 -2.70 6.37
CA LEU A 215 -0.74 -3.39 6.88
C LEU A 215 -1.45 -4.21 5.79
N LEU A 216 -1.55 -3.69 4.56
CA LEU A 216 -2.06 -4.43 3.41
C LEU A 216 -1.18 -5.66 3.10
N ALA A 217 0.14 -5.49 3.05
CA ALA A 217 1.08 -6.59 2.82
C ALA A 217 0.97 -7.66 3.92
N LEU A 218 0.94 -7.26 5.19
CA LEU A 218 0.77 -8.19 6.31
C LEU A 218 -0.59 -8.91 6.28
N GLY A 219 -1.67 -8.20 5.97
CA GLY A 219 -3.02 -8.75 5.84
C GLY A 219 -3.08 -9.85 4.78
N VAL A 220 -2.54 -9.58 3.59
CA VAL A 220 -2.43 -10.57 2.50
C VAL A 220 -1.60 -11.78 2.92
N LEU A 221 -0.42 -11.56 3.50
CA LEU A 221 0.48 -12.65 3.89
C LEU A 221 -0.10 -13.51 5.02
N ARG A 222 -0.95 -12.96 5.89
CA ARG A 222 -1.66 -13.71 6.94
C ARG A 222 -2.81 -14.54 6.35
N ALA A 223 -3.64 -13.94 5.50
CA ALA A 223 -4.75 -14.64 4.84
C ALA A 223 -4.25 -15.82 3.99
N GLY A 224 -3.13 -15.66 3.29
CA GLY A 224 -2.52 -16.75 2.51
C GLY A 224 -1.97 -17.92 3.34
N ARG A 225 -1.67 -17.73 4.64
CA ARG A 225 -1.29 -18.83 5.54
C ARG A 225 -2.49 -19.62 6.01
N ALA A 226 -3.56 -18.93 6.39
CA ALA A 226 -4.79 -19.55 6.88
C ALA A 226 -5.49 -20.43 5.82
N GLY A 227 -5.28 -20.16 4.53
CA GLY A 227 -5.77 -21.01 3.45
C GLY A 227 -4.90 -22.23 3.10
N ARG A 228 -3.72 -22.39 3.74
CA ARG A 228 -2.80 -23.52 3.53
C ARG A 228 -2.71 -24.47 4.74
N SER A 229 -3.29 -24.09 5.86
CA SER A 229 -3.46 -24.89 7.08
C SER A 229 -4.82 -25.59 7.06
#